data_AF-A0AAE4ELV3-F1
#
_entry.id   AF-A0AAE4ELV3-F1
#
_cell.length_a   1.000
_cell.length_b   1.000
_cell.length_c   1.000
_cell.angle_alpha   90.00
_cell.angle_beta   90.00
_cell.angle_gamma   90.00
#
_symmetry.space_group_name_H-M   'P 1'
#
loop_
_entity.id
_entity.type
_entity.pdbx_description
1 polymer ?
#
loop_
_entity_poly.entity_id
_entity_poly.type
_entity_poly.pdbx_seq_one_letter_code
_entity_poly.pdbx_strand_id
1 'polypeptide(L)'
;MYGALDRLGRWDDVLQKVKVCALDEDGQDVDRRYSLYDYVQVEVDHTDGGRYALTSGAWFRIDRDYLAEVDQYVEEMADLTVSLGLAEWEPKALQPRKKGDTAEGLYNERLARRRKWQLLDKRNLVYSRYERIEVCDVLTPARELLCVKNATKSSTLSHLFAQGSVSASLMHQKKYQAHLMKFMRRLDGVAKYGRREDWTFVYAIATPKPGPLGKSLFFFSKVNLVAHARQIEAAGYRVALAKIQIV
;
A
#
# COMPACT_ATOMS: atom_id res chain seq x y z
N MET A 1 -5.57 13.21 -14.50
CA MET A 1 -6.56 13.84 -13.60
C MET A 1 -6.16 15.27 -13.24
N TYR A 2 -5.04 15.53 -12.55
CA TYR A 2 -4.66 16.90 -12.14
C TYR A 2 -4.45 17.92 -13.28
N GLY A 3 -3.75 17.57 -14.38
CA GLY A 3 -3.62 18.47 -15.55
C GLY A 3 -4.92 18.68 -16.35
N ALA A 4 -5.99 17.94 -16.05
CA ALA A 4 -7.34 18.22 -16.56
C ALA A 4 -8.07 19.22 -15.66
N LEU A 5 -7.80 19.22 -14.34
CA LEU A 5 -8.34 20.18 -13.38
C LEU A 5 -7.79 21.60 -13.60
N ASP A 6 -6.54 21.76 -14.04
CA ASP A 6 -5.97 23.07 -14.38
C ASP A 6 -6.72 23.75 -15.54
N ARG A 7 -7.32 22.97 -16.44
CA ARG A 7 -8.17 23.48 -17.54
C ARG A 7 -9.57 23.88 -17.08
N LEU A 8 -9.98 23.43 -15.89
CA LEU A 8 -11.30 23.66 -15.30
C LEU A 8 -11.35 24.89 -14.40
N GLY A 9 -10.21 25.55 -14.12
CA GLY A 9 -10.14 26.75 -13.27
C GLY A 9 -10.92 27.98 -13.77
N ARG A 10 -11.57 27.90 -14.94
CA ARG A 10 -12.44 28.96 -15.50
C ARG A 10 -13.94 28.69 -15.28
N TRP A 11 -14.30 27.62 -14.57
CA TRP A 11 -15.68 27.19 -14.38
C TRP A 11 -16.12 27.44 -12.93
N ASP A 12 -17.23 28.13 -12.74
CA ASP A 12 -17.85 28.27 -11.41
C ASP A 12 -18.41 26.92 -10.95
N ASP A 13 -18.14 26.53 -9.70
CA ASP A 13 -18.66 25.31 -9.07
C ASP A 13 -18.27 24.01 -9.81
N VAL A 14 -16.98 23.88 -10.09
CA VAL A 14 -16.37 22.72 -10.77
C VAL A 14 -16.80 21.39 -10.13
N LEU A 15 -16.86 21.34 -8.80
CA LEU A 15 -17.13 20.11 -8.07
C LEU A 15 -18.54 19.55 -8.37
N GLN A 16 -19.54 20.43 -8.48
CA GLN A 16 -20.92 20.01 -8.77
C GLN A 16 -21.17 19.85 -10.28
N LYS A 17 -20.60 20.75 -11.08
CA LYS A 17 -20.91 20.85 -12.52
C LYS A 17 -20.11 19.89 -13.39
N VAL A 18 -18.87 19.56 -13.02
CA VAL A 18 -18.10 18.56 -13.76
C VAL A 18 -18.66 17.18 -13.45
N LYS A 19 -18.97 16.43 -14.50
CA LYS A 19 -19.44 15.05 -14.38
C LYS A 19 -18.34 14.08 -14.80
N VAL A 20 -18.21 13.00 -14.06
CA VAL A 20 -17.30 11.88 -14.33
C VAL A 20 -18.13 10.71 -14.83
N CYS A 21 -17.70 10.11 -15.94
CA CYS A 21 -18.28 8.90 -16.52
C CYS A 21 -17.24 7.77 -16.53
N ALA A 22 -17.71 6.54 -16.37
CA ALA A 22 -16.89 5.34 -16.53
C ALA A 22 -16.99 4.88 -17.98
N LEU A 23 -15.86 4.62 -18.62
CA LEU A 23 -15.80 4.12 -19.99
C LEU A 23 -15.25 2.69 -20.00
N ASP A 24 -15.79 1.83 -20.87
CA ASP A 24 -15.19 0.53 -21.17
C ASP A 24 -13.99 0.64 -22.14
N GLU A 25 -13.46 -0.52 -22.54
CA GLU A 25 -12.32 -0.64 -23.45
C GLU A 25 -12.62 -0.05 -24.86
N ASP A 26 -13.89 0.00 -25.26
CA ASP A 26 -14.36 0.56 -26.54
C ASP A 26 -14.73 2.05 -26.42
N GLY A 27 -14.62 2.63 -25.22
CA GLY A 27 -14.92 4.04 -24.96
C GLY A 27 -16.41 4.34 -24.76
N GLN A 28 -17.25 3.33 -24.52
CA GLN A 28 -18.68 3.49 -24.25
C GLN A 28 -18.95 3.73 -22.77
N ASP A 29 -19.96 4.56 -22.47
CA ASP A 29 -20.38 4.88 -21.10
C ASP A 29 -21.01 3.63 -20.46
N VAL A 30 -20.43 3.14 -19.37
CA VAL A 30 -20.85 1.88 -18.71
C VAL A 30 -21.51 2.08 -17.36
N ASP A 31 -21.60 3.31 -16.86
CA ASP A 31 -22.21 3.61 -15.58
C ASP A 31 -22.90 4.99 -15.59
N ARG A 32 -23.67 5.29 -14.54
CA ARG A 32 -24.24 6.62 -14.36
C ARG A 32 -23.13 7.65 -14.16
N ARG A 33 -23.42 8.89 -14.58
CA ARG A 33 -22.52 10.03 -14.40
C ARG A 33 -22.67 10.61 -13.00
N TYR A 34 -21.56 10.76 -12.31
CA TYR A 34 -21.52 11.36 -10.98
C TYR A 34 -20.84 12.73 -11.03
N SER A 35 -21.10 13.58 -10.05
CA SER A 35 -20.38 14.84 -9.93
C SER A 35 -18.92 14.58 -9.56
N LEU A 36 -18.02 15.49 -9.91
CA LEU A 36 -16.63 15.42 -9.45
C LEU A 36 -16.57 15.41 -7.90
N TYR A 37 -17.50 16.10 -7.24
CA TYR A 37 -17.68 16.10 -5.79
C TYR A 37 -17.83 14.70 -5.19
N ASP A 38 -18.50 13.78 -5.89
CA ASP A 38 -18.68 12.39 -5.42
C ASP A 38 -17.36 11.61 -5.33
N TYR A 39 -16.33 12.07 -6.04
CA TYR A 39 -14.98 11.48 -6.02
C TYR A 39 -13.99 12.22 -5.12
N VAL A 40 -14.42 13.31 -4.49
CA VAL A 40 -13.59 14.04 -3.54
C VAL A 40 -13.51 13.26 -2.23
N GLN A 41 -12.28 13.08 -1.74
CA GLN A 41 -12.00 12.55 -0.41
C GLN A 41 -11.28 13.62 0.40
N VAL A 42 -11.87 14.00 1.52
CA VAL A 42 -11.33 15.02 2.43
C VAL A 42 -11.46 14.52 3.86
N GLU A 43 -10.43 14.79 4.66
CA GLU A 43 -10.45 14.63 6.11
C GLU A 43 -10.17 16.00 6.72
N VAL A 44 -11.00 16.45 7.67
CA VAL A 44 -10.78 17.70 8.39
C VAL A 44 -11.02 17.50 9.89
N ASP A 45 -10.14 18.08 10.69
CA ASP A 45 -10.41 18.32 12.10
C ASP A 45 -11.21 19.63 12.21
N HIS A 46 -12.32 19.59 12.93
CA HIS A 46 -13.23 20.72 13.09
C HIS A 46 -13.07 21.36 14.49
N THR A 47 -13.48 22.62 14.63
CA THR A 47 -13.28 23.42 15.86
C THR A 47 -14.06 22.91 17.08
N ASP A 48 -15.08 22.07 16.86
CA ASP A 48 -15.79 21.34 17.92
C ASP A 48 -15.02 20.11 18.45
N GLY A 49 -13.80 19.89 17.95
CA GLY A 49 -12.94 18.74 18.25
C GLY A 49 -13.40 17.44 17.59
N GLY A 50 -14.35 17.47 16.66
CA GLY A 50 -14.73 16.33 15.84
C GLY A 50 -13.82 16.18 14.62
N ARG A 51 -13.61 14.94 14.17
CA ARG A 51 -13.02 14.66 12.86
C ARG A 51 -14.13 14.33 11.86
N TYR A 52 -14.07 14.95 10.70
CA TYR A 52 -15.06 14.81 9.63
C TYR A 52 -14.40 14.29 8.36
N ALA A 53 -15.15 13.47 7.64
CA ALA A 53 -14.75 12.95 6.35
C ALA A 53 -15.80 13.25 5.29
N LEU A 54 -15.36 13.70 4.12
CA LEU A 54 -16.15 13.74 2.89
C LEU A 54 -15.77 12.54 2.05
N THR A 55 -16.74 11.70 1.71
CA THR A 55 -16.59 10.60 0.75
C THR A 55 -17.92 10.34 0.06
N SER A 56 -17.89 10.00 -1.23
CA SER A 56 -19.10 9.68 -2.00
C SER A 56 -20.17 10.78 -1.92
N GLY A 57 -19.73 12.05 -1.93
CA GLY A 57 -20.60 13.21 -1.89
C GLY A 57 -21.26 13.49 -0.53
N ALA A 58 -20.93 12.74 0.53
CA ALA A 58 -21.53 12.90 1.84
C ALA A 58 -20.49 13.19 2.94
N TRP A 59 -20.89 14.07 3.87
CA TRP A 59 -20.11 14.36 5.07
C TRP A 59 -20.50 13.42 6.21
N PHE A 60 -19.49 12.86 6.85
CA PHE A 60 -19.63 12.01 8.01
C PHE A 60 -18.81 12.58 9.15
N ARG A 61 -19.39 12.59 10.35
CA ARG A 61 -18.61 12.74 11.58
C ARG A 61 -18.11 11.36 11.97
N ILE A 62 -16.80 11.21 12.14
CA ILE A 62 -16.21 9.96 12.55
C ILE A 62 -16.45 9.78 14.05
N ASP A 63 -16.90 8.58 14.42
CA ASP A 63 -17.08 8.20 15.81
C ASP A 63 -15.73 8.26 16.57
N ARG A 64 -15.75 8.87 17.77
CA ARG A 64 -14.53 9.13 18.54
C ARG A 64 -13.89 7.85 19.06
N ASP A 65 -14.71 6.88 19.47
CA ASP A 65 -14.22 5.62 20.03
C ASP A 65 -13.64 4.75 18.91
N TYR A 66 -14.30 4.73 17.75
CA TYR A 66 -13.76 4.08 16.56
C TYR A 66 -12.43 4.69 16.10
N LEU A 67 -12.33 6.01 16.12
CA LEU A 67 -11.07 6.70 15.78
C LEU A 67 -9.95 6.30 16.74
N ALA A 68 -10.23 6.26 18.04
CA ALA A 68 -9.27 5.84 19.06
C ALA A 68 -8.86 4.37 18.88
N GLU A 69 -9.79 3.47 18.59
CA GLU A 69 -9.51 2.04 18.31
C GLU A 69 -8.55 1.88 17.12
N VAL A 70 -8.82 2.60 16.02
CA VAL A 70 -7.98 2.54 14.81
C VAL A 70 -6.58 3.10 15.09
N ASP A 71 -6.49 4.24 15.78
CA ASP A 71 -5.20 4.85 16.11
C ASP A 71 -4.39 3.95 17.06
N GLN A 72 -5.02 3.40 18.09
CA GLN A 72 -4.38 2.48 19.03
C GLN A 72 -3.86 1.24 18.31
N TYR A 73 -4.68 0.59 17.47
CA TYR A 73 -4.24 -0.60 16.73
C TYR A 73 -2.98 -0.30 15.90
N VAL A 74 -2.96 0.81 15.16
CA VAL A 74 -1.81 1.15 14.30
C VAL A 74 -0.58 1.53 15.13
N GLU A 75 -0.74 2.14 16.30
CA GLU A 75 0.37 2.44 17.22
C GLU A 75 0.97 1.19 17.87
N GLU A 76 0.16 0.14 18.09
CA GLU A 76 0.59 -1.15 18.66
C GLU A 76 1.22 -2.09 17.62
N MET A 77 1.03 -1.84 16.32
CA MET A 77 1.67 -2.62 15.26
C MET A 77 3.20 -2.61 15.40
N ALA A 78 3.83 -3.76 15.15
CA ALA A 78 5.29 -3.86 15.18
C ALA A 78 5.94 -2.88 14.19
N ASP A 79 6.84 -2.02 14.68
CA ASP A 79 7.62 -1.09 13.86
C ASP A 79 9.04 -1.64 13.64
N LEU A 80 9.32 -2.03 12.40
CA LEU A 80 10.61 -2.58 11.97
C LEU A 80 11.50 -1.54 11.28
N THR A 81 11.18 -0.24 11.38
CA THR A 81 11.95 0.85 10.76
C THR A 81 13.43 0.76 11.14
N VAL A 82 13.73 0.64 12.44
CA VAL A 82 15.10 0.61 12.96
C VAL A 82 15.79 -0.72 12.65
N SER A 83 15.11 -1.84 12.89
CA SER A 83 15.69 -3.19 12.72
C SER A 83 15.99 -3.50 11.26
N LEU A 84 15.11 -3.12 10.33
CA LEU A 84 15.36 -3.26 8.90
C LEU A 84 16.38 -2.23 8.40
N GLY A 85 16.37 -1.00 8.95
CA GLY A 85 17.29 0.07 8.57
C GLY A 85 17.29 0.34 7.07
N LEU A 86 16.09 0.40 6.46
CA LEU A 86 15.92 0.52 5.02
C LEU A 86 16.62 1.79 4.50
N ALA A 87 17.21 1.70 3.30
CA ALA A 87 17.90 2.84 2.70
C ALA A 87 16.91 3.99 2.46
N GLU A 88 17.38 5.22 2.56
CA GLU A 88 16.54 6.40 2.30
C GLU A 88 16.00 6.40 0.87
N TRP A 89 14.83 6.99 0.70
CA TRP A 89 14.20 7.20 -0.59
C TRP A 89 14.69 8.51 -1.17
N GLU A 90 15.61 8.44 -2.14
CA GLU A 90 16.19 9.60 -2.81
C GLU A 90 15.52 9.83 -4.18
N PRO A 91 14.57 10.79 -4.33
CA PRO A 91 13.80 10.96 -5.56
C PRO A 91 14.66 11.25 -6.79
N LYS A 92 15.75 12.02 -6.61
CA LYS A 92 16.70 12.32 -7.70
C LYS A 92 17.41 11.07 -8.21
N ALA A 93 17.76 10.16 -7.30
CA ALA A 93 18.43 8.94 -7.67
C ALA A 93 17.44 7.91 -8.27
N LEU A 94 16.16 7.95 -7.90
CA LEU A 94 15.11 7.03 -8.33
C LEU A 94 14.32 7.49 -9.57
N GLN A 95 14.89 8.41 -10.36
CA GLN A 95 14.26 8.84 -11.60
C GLN A 95 14.27 7.72 -12.66
N PRO A 96 13.10 7.36 -13.24
CA PRO A 96 13.00 6.45 -14.36
C PRO A 96 13.93 6.84 -15.51
N ARG A 97 14.75 5.90 -16.00
CA ARG A 97 15.67 6.15 -17.12
C ARG A 97 15.24 5.45 -18.39
N LYS A 98 14.42 4.41 -18.26
CA LYS A 98 13.91 3.60 -19.36
C LYS A 98 12.40 3.47 -19.27
N LYS A 99 11.77 3.18 -20.42
CA LYS A 99 10.34 2.88 -20.49
C LYS A 99 10.02 1.66 -19.62
N GLY A 100 9.16 1.83 -18.63
CA GLY A 100 8.77 0.78 -17.68
C GLY A 100 9.50 0.83 -16.32
N ASP A 101 10.49 1.71 -16.16
CA ASP A 101 11.06 2.00 -14.85
C ASP A 101 10.04 2.74 -13.98
N THR A 102 10.00 2.37 -12.71
CA THR A 102 9.27 3.10 -11.67
C THR A 102 10.22 3.41 -10.53
N ALA A 103 9.93 4.46 -9.76
CA ALA A 103 10.74 4.81 -8.61
C ALA A 103 10.73 3.68 -7.55
N GLU A 104 9.57 3.05 -7.33
CA GLU A 104 9.45 1.85 -6.49
C GLU A 104 10.36 0.70 -6.99
N GLY A 105 10.30 0.37 -8.28
CA GLY A 105 11.09 -0.73 -8.84
C GLY A 105 12.59 -0.49 -8.71
N LEU A 106 13.04 0.73 -9.04
CA LEU A 106 14.44 1.13 -8.88
C LEU A 106 14.90 1.09 -7.41
N TYR A 107 14.02 1.43 -6.47
CA TYR A 107 14.31 1.34 -5.04
C TYR A 107 14.45 -0.12 -4.61
N ASN A 108 13.50 -0.97 -5.00
CA ASN A 108 13.47 -2.40 -4.67
C ASN A 108 14.71 -3.12 -5.21
N GLU A 109 15.10 -2.84 -6.46
CA GLU A 109 16.32 -3.38 -7.07
C GLU A 109 17.58 -3.01 -6.27
N ARG A 110 17.71 -1.74 -5.88
CA ARG A 110 18.85 -1.25 -5.09
C ARG A 110 18.89 -1.90 -3.72
N LEU A 111 17.74 -1.96 -3.04
CA LEU A 111 17.59 -2.54 -1.72
C LEU A 111 18.00 -4.02 -1.75
N ALA A 112 17.39 -4.80 -2.64
CA ALA A 112 17.66 -6.23 -2.78
C ALA A 112 19.13 -6.51 -3.09
N ARG A 113 19.72 -5.76 -4.03
CA ARG A 113 21.14 -5.89 -4.38
C ARG A 113 22.07 -5.57 -3.21
N ARG A 114 21.86 -4.45 -2.52
CA ARG A 114 22.74 -4.00 -1.41
C ARG A 114 22.66 -4.94 -0.22
N ARG A 115 21.46 -5.46 0.09
CA ARG A 115 21.23 -6.36 1.23
C ARG A 115 21.42 -7.84 0.89
N LYS A 116 21.65 -8.18 -0.38
CA LYS A 116 21.63 -9.57 -0.89
C LYS A 116 20.31 -10.28 -0.55
N TRP A 117 19.21 -9.53 -0.58
CA TRP A 117 17.85 -10.03 -0.41
C TRP A 117 17.26 -10.46 -1.77
N GLN A 118 16.11 -11.13 -1.76
CA GLN A 118 15.47 -11.54 -3.02
C GLN A 118 14.51 -10.45 -3.51
N LEU A 119 14.71 -10.02 -4.75
CA LEU A 119 13.78 -9.14 -5.47
C LEU A 119 12.65 -9.98 -6.07
N LEU A 120 11.42 -9.71 -5.64
CA LEU A 120 10.19 -10.33 -6.13
C LEU A 120 9.26 -9.34 -6.85
N ASP A 121 9.60 -8.05 -6.90
CA ASP A 121 8.90 -7.06 -7.74
C ASP A 121 8.70 -7.60 -9.16
N LYS A 122 7.45 -7.55 -9.65
CA LYS A 122 7.00 -8.08 -10.94
C LYS A 122 7.23 -9.59 -11.16
N ARG A 123 7.57 -10.37 -10.12
CA ARG A 123 7.73 -11.83 -10.17
C ARG A 123 6.44 -12.54 -9.77
N ASN A 124 5.34 -12.19 -10.43
CA ASN A 124 4.01 -12.67 -10.05
C ASN A 124 3.90 -14.18 -10.15
N LEU A 125 3.19 -14.77 -9.18
CA LEU A 125 2.72 -16.14 -9.25
C LEU A 125 1.54 -16.21 -10.21
N VAL A 126 1.70 -16.99 -11.28
CA VAL A 126 0.68 -17.14 -12.32
C VAL A 126 -0.19 -18.36 -12.04
N TYR A 127 -1.48 -18.15 -11.82
CA TYR A 127 -2.49 -19.20 -11.70
C TYR A 127 -3.14 -19.51 -13.05
N SER A 128 -3.47 -18.47 -13.81
CA SER A 128 -4.05 -18.57 -15.15
C SER A 128 -3.64 -17.38 -16.01
N ARG A 129 -4.16 -17.27 -17.24
CA ARG A 129 -3.93 -16.13 -18.14
C ARG A 129 -4.34 -14.79 -17.51
N TYR A 130 -5.40 -14.80 -16.70
CA TYR A 130 -6.01 -13.62 -16.10
C TYR A 130 -5.73 -13.48 -14.60
N GLU A 131 -5.20 -14.53 -13.97
CA GLU A 131 -4.94 -14.54 -12.53
C GLU A 131 -3.43 -14.55 -12.26
N ARG A 132 -2.92 -13.36 -11.90
CA ARG A 132 -1.54 -13.13 -11.50
C ARG A 132 -1.54 -12.49 -10.13
N ILE A 133 -0.78 -13.08 -9.22
CA ILE A 133 -0.70 -12.62 -7.83
C ILE A 133 0.72 -12.13 -7.58
N GLU A 134 0.82 -10.91 -7.08
CA GLU A 134 2.07 -10.36 -6.60
C GLU A 134 2.31 -10.80 -5.15
N VAL A 135 3.47 -11.41 -4.89
CA VAL A 135 3.80 -12.00 -3.57
C VAL A 135 4.18 -10.91 -2.57
N CYS A 136 5.21 -10.14 -2.93
CA CYS A 136 5.77 -8.99 -2.25
C CYS A 136 6.80 -8.35 -3.20
N ASP A 137 7.37 -7.21 -2.82
CA ASP A 137 8.45 -6.58 -3.56
C ASP A 137 9.82 -7.20 -3.25
N VAL A 138 10.11 -7.40 -1.95
CA VAL A 138 11.40 -7.89 -1.48
C VAL A 138 11.22 -8.90 -0.35
N LEU A 139 11.94 -10.02 -0.42
CA LEU A 139 11.95 -11.08 0.60
C LEU A 139 13.29 -11.11 1.34
N THR A 140 13.23 -11.11 2.67
CA THR A 140 14.41 -11.18 3.55
C THR A 140 14.70 -12.61 4.03
N PRO A 141 15.92 -12.89 4.54
CA PRO A 141 16.24 -14.17 5.17
C PRO A 141 15.41 -14.46 6.43
N ALA A 142 14.89 -13.43 7.09
CA ALA A 142 14.08 -13.54 8.29
C ALA A 142 12.58 -13.74 7.99
N ARG A 143 12.23 -14.10 6.73
CA ARG A 143 10.83 -14.33 6.28
C ARG A 143 9.95 -13.09 6.35
N GLU A 144 10.55 -11.93 6.17
CA GLU A 144 9.81 -10.69 6.00
C GLU A 144 9.50 -10.48 4.51
N LEU A 145 8.21 -10.33 4.21
CA LEU A 145 7.65 -10.05 2.89
C LEU A 145 7.38 -8.55 2.81
N LEU A 146 8.34 -7.80 2.29
CA LEU A 146 8.24 -6.35 2.19
C LEU A 146 7.40 -5.97 0.98
N CYS A 147 6.36 -5.19 1.19
CA CYS A 147 5.65 -4.46 0.16
C CYS A 147 6.01 -2.99 0.30
N VAL A 148 6.55 -2.37 -0.75
CA VAL A 148 7.16 -1.05 -0.74
C VAL A 148 6.29 -0.05 -1.49
N LYS A 149 5.97 1.08 -0.87
CA LYS A 149 5.25 2.16 -1.54
C LYS A 149 5.71 3.54 -1.15
N ASN A 150 5.71 4.45 -2.12
CA ASN A 150 5.80 5.87 -1.84
C ASN A 150 4.40 6.46 -1.56
N ALA A 151 4.18 6.90 -0.33
CA ALA A 151 2.93 7.48 0.14
C ALA A 151 2.78 8.96 -0.29
N THR A 152 2.80 9.21 -1.59
CA THR A 152 2.48 10.53 -2.14
C THR A 152 0.97 10.82 -2.14
N LYS A 153 0.11 9.79 -2.11
CA LYS A 153 -1.36 9.88 -2.17
C LYS A 153 -2.02 8.77 -1.34
N SER A 154 -3.24 8.98 -0.84
CA SER A 154 -3.98 7.98 -0.07
C SER A 154 -4.37 6.75 -0.91
N SER A 155 -4.76 6.96 -2.16
CA SER A 155 -5.18 5.89 -3.08
C SER A 155 -4.07 4.88 -3.41
N THR A 156 -2.79 5.26 -3.28
CA THR A 156 -1.67 4.36 -3.56
C THR A 156 -1.42 3.36 -2.44
N LEU A 157 -1.88 3.64 -1.21
CA LEU A 157 -1.71 2.75 -0.06
C LEU A 157 -2.75 1.63 -0.02
N SER A 158 -3.96 1.83 -0.55
CA SER A 158 -4.96 0.77 -0.60
C SER A 158 -4.49 -0.44 -1.43
N HIS A 159 -3.86 -0.18 -2.58
CA HIS A 159 -3.27 -1.24 -3.39
C HIS A 159 -2.15 -1.98 -2.65
N LEU A 160 -1.31 -1.24 -1.93
CA LEU A 160 -0.22 -1.81 -1.12
C LEU A 160 -0.78 -2.77 -0.05
N PHE A 161 -1.83 -2.36 0.67
CA PHE A 161 -2.40 -3.19 1.73
C PHE A 161 -3.08 -4.44 1.17
N ALA A 162 -3.83 -4.29 0.07
CA ALA A 162 -4.44 -5.40 -0.64
C ALA A 162 -3.41 -6.41 -1.16
N GLN A 163 -2.27 -5.97 -1.68
CA GLN A 163 -1.17 -6.85 -2.07
C GLN A 163 -0.76 -7.78 -0.92
N GLY A 164 -0.59 -7.23 0.29
CA GLY A 164 -0.28 -8.01 1.49
C GLY A 164 -1.37 -9.02 1.85
N SER A 165 -2.63 -8.60 1.98
CA SER A 165 -3.68 -9.51 2.45
C SER A 165 -4.10 -10.56 1.41
N VAL A 166 -4.13 -10.20 0.12
CA VAL A 166 -4.38 -11.16 -0.97
C VAL A 166 -3.28 -12.22 -0.98
N SER A 167 -2.02 -11.79 -0.88
CA SER A 167 -0.86 -12.68 -0.81
C SER A 167 -0.94 -13.63 0.40
N ALA A 168 -1.24 -13.11 1.59
CA ALA A 168 -1.44 -13.90 2.81
C ALA A 168 -2.56 -14.95 2.66
N SER A 169 -3.68 -14.58 2.02
CA SER A 169 -4.81 -15.49 1.83
C SER A 169 -4.44 -16.72 0.98
N LEU A 170 -3.40 -16.62 0.13
CA LEU A 170 -2.98 -17.69 -0.79
C LEU A 170 -1.75 -18.47 -0.29
N MET A 171 -1.03 -17.98 0.72
CA MET A 171 0.21 -18.59 1.22
C MET A 171 0.05 -20.04 1.73
N HIS A 172 -1.16 -20.44 2.12
CA HIS A 172 -1.45 -21.82 2.54
C HIS A 172 -1.41 -22.83 1.39
N GLN A 173 -1.48 -22.39 0.13
CA GLN A 173 -1.53 -23.27 -1.03
C GLN A 173 -0.16 -23.82 -1.41
N LYS A 174 -0.06 -25.13 -1.68
CA LYS A 174 1.21 -25.79 -2.04
C LYS A 174 1.95 -25.12 -3.20
N LYS A 175 1.20 -24.67 -4.23
CA LYS A 175 1.78 -23.96 -5.38
C LYS A 175 2.44 -22.65 -4.97
N TYR A 176 1.78 -21.89 -4.10
CA TYR A 176 2.32 -20.66 -3.54
C TYR A 176 3.58 -20.94 -2.71
N GLN A 177 3.51 -21.92 -1.80
CA GLN A 177 4.64 -22.31 -0.94
C GLN A 177 5.86 -22.71 -1.77
N ALA A 178 5.67 -23.53 -2.82
CA ALA A 178 6.75 -23.93 -3.71
C ALA A 178 7.39 -22.73 -4.43
N HIS A 179 6.57 -21.79 -4.89
CA HIS A 179 7.06 -20.56 -5.52
C HIS A 179 7.88 -19.71 -4.55
N LEU A 180 7.36 -19.44 -3.35
CA LEU A 180 8.06 -18.65 -2.34
C LEU A 180 9.37 -19.31 -1.88
N MET A 181 9.36 -20.64 -1.68
CA MET A 181 10.54 -21.39 -1.26
C MET A 181 11.66 -21.41 -2.30
N LYS A 182 11.35 -21.22 -3.60
CA LYS A 182 12.39 -21.04 -4.63
C LYS A 182 13.25 -19.81 -4.35
N PHE A 183 12.65 -18.73 -3.86
CA PHE A 183 13.36 -17.50 -3.50
C PHE A 183 14.03 -17.65 -2.14
N MET A 184 13.32 -18.20 -1.15
CA MET A 184 13.89 -18.42 0.18
C MET A 184 15.17 -19.29 0.13
N ARG A 185 15.18 -20.35 -0.68
CA ARG A 185 16.35 -21.23 -0.84
C ARG A 185 17.57 -20.58 -1.49
N ARG A 186 17.41 -19.42 -2.13
CA ARG A 186 18.53 -18.61 -2.63
C ARG A 186 19.16 -17.75 -1.54
N LEU A 187 18.42 -17.49 -0.46
CA LEU A 187 18.94 -16.81 0.73
C LEU A 187 19.57 -17.81 1.69
N ASP A 188 18.91 -18.95 1.89
CA ASP A 188 19.36 -20.05 2.72
C ASP A 188 19.01 -21.39 2.07
N GLY A 189 20.02 -22.13 1.60
CA GLY A 189 19.85 -23.37 0.86
C GLY A 189 19.11 -24.48 1.62
N VAL A 190 19.12 -24.45 2.95
CA VAL A 190 18.44 -25.45 3.80
C VAL A 190 17.10 -24.96 4.34
N ALA A 191 16.64 -23.78 3.91
CA ALA A 191 15.39 -23.20 4.38
C ALA A 191 14.20 -24.14 4.18
N LYS A 192 13.39 -24.25 5.23
CA LYS A 192 12.06 -24.88 5.22
C LYS A 192 10.99 -23.79 5.24
N TYR A 193 9.77 -24.13 4.82
CA TYR A 193 8.65 -23.18 4.82
C TYR A 193 8.26 -22.72 6.23
N GLY A 194 8.41 -23.59 7.22
CA GLY A 194 8.10 -23.35 8.63
C GLY A 194 6.63 -23.04 8.92
N ARG A 195 6.38 -22.36 10.03
CA ARG A 195 5.03 -22.07 10.55
C ARG A 195 4.52 -20.73 10.05
N ARG A 196 3.22 -20.47 10.19
CA ARG A 196 2.62 -19.23 9.68
C ARG A 196 3.14 -18.02 10.43
N GLU A 197 3.28 -18.15 11.75
CA GLU A 197 3.84 -17.13 12.63
C GLU A 197 5.33 -16.85 12.34
N ASP A 198 6.04 -17.66 11.55
CA ASP A 198 7.41 -17.35 11.14
C ASP A 198 7.45 -16.24 10.08
N TRP A 199 6.36 -16.02 9.33
CA TRP A 199 6.31 -15.06 8.23
C TRP A 199 5.70 -13.74 8.68
N THR A 200 6.30 -12.65 8.22
CA THR A 200 5.87 -11.28 8.54
C THR A 200 5.63 -10.50 7.26
N PHE A 201 4.44 -9.94 7.09
CA PHE A 201 4.16 -8.95 6.06
C PHE A 201 4.60 -7.59 6.54
N VAL A 202 5.45 -6.91 5.77
CA VAL A 202 5.98 -5.59 6.15
C VAL A 202 5.51 -4.56 5.14
N TYR A 203 4.69 -3.61 5.59
CA TYR A 203 4.34 -2.44 4.78
C TYR A 203 5.42 -1.38 4.93
N ALA A 204 6.31 -1.34 3.93
CA ALA A 204 7.44 -0.41 3.87
C ALA A 204 7.02 0.87 3.13
N ILE A 205 6.78 1.96 3.86
CA ILE A 205 6.15 3.16 3.33
C ILE A 205 7.12 4.34 3.35
N ALA A 206 7.42 4.87 2.17
CA ALA A 206 8.20 6.09 2.00
C ALA A 206 7.32 7.33 2.18
N THR A 207 7.74 8.25 3.05
CA THR A 207 7.01 9.49 3.34
C THR A 207 7.96 10.61 3.80
N PRO A 208 7.70 11.88 3.43
CA PRO A 208 8.46 13.01 3.96
C PRO A 208 7.98 13.43 5.36
N LYS A 209 6.80 12.95 5.79
CA LYS A 209 6.21 13.34 7.08
C LYS A 209 7.10 12.87 8.25
N PRO A 210 7.35 13.72 9.27
CA PRO A 210 8.15 13.34 10.42
C PRO A 210 7.41 12.33 11.31
N GLY A 211 8.15 11.67 12.21
CA GLY A 211 7.58 10.72 13.18
C GLY A 211 7.27 9.32 12.60
N PRO A 212 6.67 8.44 13.43
CA PRO A 212 6.32 7.07 13.05
C PRO A 212 5.14 7.03 12.07
N LEU A 213 5.02 5.92 11.32
CA LEU A 213 3.99 5.79 10.29
C LEU A 213 2.57 5.95 10.86
N GLY A 214 2.30 5.39 12.03
CA GLY A 214 0.99 5.50 12.70
C GLY A 214 0.51 6.92 12.95
N LYS A 215 1.41 7.90 13.06
CA LYS A 215 1.05 9.33 13.20
C LYS A 215 1.02 10.08 11.86
N SER A 216 1.65 9.53 10.83
CA SER A 216 1.81 10.19 9.53
C SER A 216 0.73 9.81 8.50
N LEU A 217 0.10 8.65 8.64
CA LEU A 217 -0.93 8.15 7.74
C LEU A 217 -2.25 8.92 7.90
N PHE A 218 -2.96 9.13 6.79
CA PHE A 218 -4.34 9.66 6.80
C PHE A 218 -5.30 8.63 7.41
N PHE A 219 -6.42 9.10 7.97
CA PHE A 219 -7.36 8.24 8.70
C PHE A 219 -7.89 7.09 7.84
N PHE A 220 -8.35 7.36 6.61
CA PHE A 220 -8.82 6.30 5.71
C PHE A 220 -7.72 5.30 5.33
N SER A 221 -6.46 5.76 5.26
CA SER A 221 -5.33 4.85 5.07
C SER A 221 -5.12 3.95 6.30
N LYS A 222 -5.32 4.46 7.52
CA LYS A 222 -5.27 3.66 8.75
C LYS A 222 -6.41 2.65 8.80
N VAL A 223 -7.66 3.07 8.54
CA VAL A 223 -8.82 2.17 8.49
C VAL A 223 -8.55 1.02 7.52
N ASN A 224 -8.04 1.32 6.34
CA ASN A 224 -7.74 0.29 5.35
C ASN A 224 -6.58 -0.61 5.78
N LEU A 225 -5.52 -0.04 6.36
CA LEU A 225 -4.41 -0.79 6.95
C LEU A 225 -4.92 -1.77 8.02
N VAL A 226 -5.75 -1.32 8.97
CA VAL A 226 -6.31 -2.17 10.05
C VAL A 226 -7.12 -3.32 9.46
N ALA A 227 -7.98 -3.06 8.48
CA ALA A 227 -8.79 -4.09 7.85
C ALA A 227 -7.93 -5.18 7.18
N HIS A 228 -6.91 -4.78 6.42
CA HIS A 228 -5.99 -5.71 5.76
C HIS A 228 -5.05 -6.42 6.75
N ALA A 229 -4.57 -5.73 7.79
CA ALA A 229 -3.73 -6.31 8.82
C ALA A 229 -4.49 -7.41 9.58
N ARG A 230 -5.73 -7.14 10.01
CA ARG A 230 -6.60 -8.14 10.65
C ARG A 230 -6.83 -9.36 9.76
N GLN A 231 -6.96 -9.19 8.44
CA GLN A 231 -7.07 -10.33 7.51
C GLN A 231 -5.80 -11.20 7.49
N ILE A 232 -4.61 -10.57 7.51
CA ILE A 232 -3.33 -11.28 7.53
C ILE A 232 -3.14 -12.02 8.87
N GLU A 233 -3.46 -11.36 9.97
CA GLU A 233 -3.40 -11.93 11.32
C GLU A 233 -4.38 -13.09 11.49
N ALA A 234 -5.61 -12.96 10.99
CA ALA A 234 -6.60 -14.04 10.98
C ALA A 234 -6.12 -15.25 10.15
N ALA A 235 -5.29 -15.03 9.13
CA ALA A 235 -4.65 -16.11 8.39
C ALA A 235 -3.44 -16.73 9.14
N GLY A 236 -3.02 -16.14 10.27
CA GLY A 236 -1.98 -16.66 11.17
C GLY A 236 -0.57 -16.10 10.91
N TYR A 237 -0.43 -15.04 10.12
CA TYR A 237 0.86 -14.40 9.83
C TYR A 237 1.02 -13.11 10.64
N ARG A 238 2.27 -12.64 10.79
CA ARG A 238 2.55 -11.36 11.45
C ARG A 238 2.44 -10.19 10.46
N VAL A 239 2.14 -9.00 10.98
CA VAL A 239 2.13 -7.74 10.21
C VAL A 239 3.01 -6.72 10.92
N ALA A 240 3.74 -5.94 10.14
CA ALA A 240 4.59 -4.88 10.64
C ALA A 240 4.62 -3.67 9.69
N LEU A 241 5.03 -2.54 10.23
CA LEU A 241 5.28 -1.31 9.50
C LEU A 241 6.78 -1.04 9.42
N ALA A 242 7.21 -0.39 8.33
CA ALA A 242 8.56 0.13 8.22
C ALA A 242 8.54 1.47 7.48
N LYS A 243 8.97 2.54 8.14
CA LYS A 243 9.13 3.84 7.50
C LYS A 243 10.36 3.85 6.61
N ILE A 244 10.23 4.42 5.42
CA ILE A 244 11.35 4.82 4.58
C ILE A 244 11.40 6.35 4.57
N GLN A 245 12.50 6.93 5.04
CA GLN A 245 12.65 8.38 5.03
C GLN A 245 12.86 8.87 3.60
N ILE A 246 12.08 9.87 3.17
CA ILE A 246 12.35 10.59 1.91
C ILE A 246 13.32 11.74 2.19
N VAL A 247 14.36 11.86 1.37
CA VAL A 247 15.39 12.90 1.44
C VAL A 247 15.52 13.70 0.15
#